data_AF-A0A5C4VAE7-F1
#
_entry.id   AF-A0A5C4VAE7-F1
#
_cell.length_a   1.000
_cell.length_b   1.000
_cell.length_c   1.000
_cell.angle_alpha   90.00
_cell.angle_beta   90.00
_cell.angle_gamma   90.00
#
_symmetry.space_group_name_H-M   'P 1'
#
loop_
_entity.id
_entity.type
_entity.pdbx_description
1 polymer ?
#
loop_
_entity_poly.entity_id
_entity_poly.type
_entity_poly.pdbx_seq_one_letter_code
_entity_poly.pdbx_strand_id
1 'polypeptide(L)'
;MTRTRRLLIAAATATVVTLTGCGSDDGTDDNRSPRQGEAGGTEDDLLQAIDDNLAAINDGDAEAVFASRSAACREEATVEEAAEAVGLVGALYGEISFETLEVLEFDGTTARVRGTTGIEALDSDDGEEGEGARWIWEEGAWRDDSCGEDSDDEAEDADEAATAPSDLPAGEGYDWGDGISLTVDGVTEMPLDSLGEYDSVPDGHTPFQVEMTIVNDGDQPLELDEFAIVVEGATNGGTVDSLYLMDQEYLEGRLAPGESKEHREAYSIDTAAHGRDLVVEGWRYTDELGSDTPTWVVTIP
;
A
#
# COMPACT_ATOMS: atom_id res chain seq x y z
N MET A 1 13.56 0.81 22.73
CA MET A 1 12.42 1.61 22.24
C MET A 1 12.78 2.03 20.84
N THR A 2 12.51 1.16 19.88
CA THR A 2 12.86 1.32 18.47
C THR A 2 11.51 1.37 17.77
N ARG A 3 11.10 2.56 17.33
CA ARG A 3 9.90 2.71 16.49
C ARG A 3 10.30 2.21 15.10
N THR A 4 9.70 1.12 14.67
CA THR A 4 9.80 0.65 13.29
C THR A 4 9.02 1.64 12.43
N ARG A 5 9.73 2.53 11.73
CA ARG A 5 9.17 3.35 10.66
C ARG A 5 9.19 2.49 9.40
N ARG A 6 8.02 2.23 8.83
CA ARG A 6 7.90 1.63 7.49
C ARG A 6 8.43 2.66 6.49
N LEU A 7 9.46 2.29 5.74
CA LEU A 7 9.96 3.07 4.60
C LEU A 7 9.00 2.83 3.43
N LEU A 8 8.33 3.88 2.99
CA LEU A 8 7.67 3.91 1.69
C LEU A 8 8.72 4.25 0.65
N ILE A 9 8.88 3.38 -0.35
CA ILE A 9 9.65 3.62 -1.56
C ILE A 9 8.58 3.87 -2.62
N ALA A 10 8.46 5.14 -3.05
CA ALA A 10 7.48 5.55 -4.04
C ALA A 10 8.02 5.24 -5.45
N ALA A 11 7.22 4.51 -6.22
CA ALA A 11 7.38 4.18 -7.61
C ALA A 11 5.97 4.28 -8.20
N ALA A 12 5.78 5.11 -9.22
CA ALA A 12 4.51 5.81 -9.46
C ALA A 12 4.11 5.73 -10.92
N THR A 13 2.83 5.43 -11.21
CA THR A 13 2.26 5.67 -12.54
C THR A 13 0.71 5.86 -12.53
N ALA A 14 -0.01 5.92 -13.68
CA ALA A 14 -1.27 6.65 -13.93
C ALA A 14 -2.28 6.28 -15.08
N THR A 15 -3.59 6.31 -14.82
CA THR A 15 -4.63 6.44 -15.88
C THR A 15 -5.82 7.34 -15.54
N VAL A 16 -6.23 8.11 -16.55
CA VAL A 16 -7.31 9.11 -16.58
C VAL A 16 -8.69 8.52 -16.88
N VAL A 17 -9.72 8.91 -16.11
CA VAL A 17 -11.14 8.83 -16.54
C VAL A 17 -11.79 10.21 -16.63
N THR A 18 -12.35 10.48 -17.81
CA THR A 18 -13.08 11.68 -18.18
C THR A 18 -14.54 11.68 -17.71
N LEU A 19 -15.04 12.81 -17.20
CA LEU A 19 -16.47 13.11 -17.16
C LEU A 19 -16.82 14.42 -17.87
N THR A 20 -17.64 14.27 -18.92
CA THR A 20 -18.29 15.35 -19.65
C THR A 20 -19.53 15.85 -18.91
N GLY A 21 -19.63 17.16 -18.68
CA GLY A 21 -20.84 17.85 -18.21
C GLY A 21 -21.13 19.11 -19.02
N CYS A 22 -22.02 18.99 -20.01
CA CYS A 22 -22.47 20.05 -20.89
C CYS A 22 -23.49 20.97 -20.18
N GLY A 23 -23.23 22.28 -20.14
CA GLY A 23 -24.19 23.30 -19.71
C GLY A 23 -24.07 24.56 -20.55
N SER A 24 -24.99 24.75 -21.49
CA SER A 24 -25.10 25.95 -22.35
C SER A 24 -25.91 27.04 -21.64
N ASP A 25 -25.36 28.25 -21.54
CA ASP A 25 -26.14 29.46 -21.27
C ASP A 25 -25.58 30.63 -22.11
N ASP A 26 -26.41 31.13 -23.02
CA ASP A 26 -26.14 32.23 -23.95
C ASP A 26 -26.33 33.58 -23.26
N GLY A 27 -25.23 34.30 -23.01
CA GLY A 27 -25.26 35.64 -22.44
C GLY A 27 -24.16 36.54 -23.00
N THR A 28 -24.53 37.39 -23.95
CA THR A 28 -23.70 38.44 -24.54
C THR A 28 -23.44 39.55 -23.54
N ASP A 29 -22.17 39.83 -23.20
CA ASP A 29 -21.74 41.18 -22.78
C ASP A 29 -20.24 41.40 -23.02
N ASP A 30 -19.97 42.35 -23.93
CA ASP A 30 -18.67 42.95 -24.21
C ASP A 30 -18.17 43.74 -22.99
N ASN A 31 -17.25 43.15 -22.22
CA ASN A 31 -16.43 43.90 -21.26
C ASN A 31 -15.00 43.38 -21.24
N ARG A 32 -14.18 43.85 -22.19
CA ARG A 32 -12.72 43.65 -22.19
C ARG A 32 -12.08 44.48 -21.08
N SER A 33 -12.16 43.99 -19.85
CA SER A 33 -11.11 44.24 -18.86
C SER A 33 -9.82 43.58 -19.39
N PRO A 34 -8.66 44.24 -19.36
CA PRO A 34 -7.41 43.52 -19.53
C PRO A 34 -7.33 42.53 -18.37
N ARG A 35 -7.49 41.23 -18.66
CA ARG A 35 -7.09 40.18 -17.72
C ARG A 35 -5.63 40.48 -17.39
N GLN A 36 -5.37 40.94 -16.17
CA GLN A 36 -4.06 40.85 -15.57
C GLN A 36 -3.76 39.36 -15.49
N GLY A 37 -3.31 38.80 -16.62
CA GLY A 37 -2.66 37.51 -16.62
C GLY A 37 -1.38 37.74 -15.85
N GLU A 38 -1.33 37.18 -14.64
CA GLU A 38 -0.05 36.77 -14.09
C GLU A 38 0.63 35.99 -15.22
N ALA A 39 1.76 36.52 -15.70
CA ALA A 39 2.51 35.86 -16.74
C ALA A 39 2.92 34.51 -16.16
N GLY A 40 2.36 33.45 -16.72
CA GLY A 40 2.78 32.08 -16.41
C GLY A 40 4.27 31.91 -16.67
N GLY A 41 4.85 30.87 -16.09
CA GLY A 41 6.23 30.47 -16.33
C GLY A 41 6.43 30.07 -17.79
N THR A 42 7.66 30.15 -18.26
CA THR A 42 8.04 29.57 -19.56
C THR A 42 8.46 28.12 -19.37
N GLU A 43 8.50 27.36 -20.47
CA GLU A 43 9.00 25.99 -20.48
C GLU A 43 10.49 25.94 -20.13
N ASP A 44 11.27 26.93 -20.58
CA ASP A 44 12.69 27.06 -20.20
C ASP A 44 12.85 27.27 -18.68
N ASP A 45 11.97 28.06 -18.05
CA ASP A 45 11.97 28.23 -16.58
C ASP A 45 11.62 26.93 -15.85
N LEU A 46 10.74 26.09 -16.44
CA LEU A 46 10.36 24.79 -15.88
C LEU A 46 11.53 23.82 -15.90
N LEU A 47 12.17 23.68 -17.06
CA LEU A 47 13.32 22.79 -17.23
C LEU A 47 14.47 23.21 -16.31
N GLN A 48 14.71 24.51 -16.15
CA GLN A 48 15.70 25.01 -15.20
C GLN A 48 15.36 24.65 -13.75
N ALA A 49 14.07 24.75 -13.34
CA ALA A 49 13.66 24.39 -11.99
C ALA A 49 13.82 22.89 -11.70
N ILE A 50 13.60 22.04 -12.71
CA ILE A 50 13.82 20.60 -12.62
C ILE A 50 15.31 20.27 -12.47
N ASP A 51 16.16 20.89 -13.29
CA ASP A 51 17.61 20.73 -13.19
C ASP A 51 18.15 21.21 -11.83
N ASP A 52 17.64 22.34 -11.33
CA ASP A 52 18.02 22.89 -10.02
C ASP A 52 17.58 21.96 -8.87
N ASN A 53 16.38 21.36 -8.97
CA ASN A 53 15.91 20.38 -7.99
C ASN A 53 16.77 19.11 -7.99
N LEU A 54 17.10 18.56 -9.16
CA LEU A 54 17.98 17.39 -9.27
C LEU A 54 19.38 17.69 -8.71
N ALA A 55 19.93 18.86 -9.03
CA ALA A 55 21.20 19.31 -8.48
C ALA A 55 21.16 19.40 -6.94
N ALA A 56 20.07 19.93 -6.37
CA ALA A 56 19.89 19.99 -4.93
C ALA A 56 19.83 18.59 -4.28
N ILE A 57 19.18 17.61 -4.92
CA ILE A 57 19.18 16.21 -4.46
C ILE A 57 20.61 15.65 -4.45
N ASN A 58 21.37 15.84 -5.54
CA ASN A 58 22.75 15.36 -5.65
C ASN A 58 23.70 16.03 -4.65
N ASP A 59 23.51 17.31 -4.37
CA ASP A 59 24.33 18.07 -3.41
C ASP A 59 23.95 17.81 -1.94
N GLY A 60 22.85 17.09 -1.69
CA GLY A 60 22.35 16.87 -0.34
C GLY A 60 21.64 18.09 0.27
N ASP A 61 21.22 19.06 -0.56
CA ASP A 61 20.61 20.32 -0.12
C ASP A 61 19.10 20.15 0.10
N ALA A 62 18.76 19.57 1.26
CA ALA A 62 17.38 19.34 1.67
C ALA A 62 16.54 20.62 1.78
N GLU A 63 17.16 21.77 2.11
CA GLU A 63 16.43 23.05 2.17
C GLU A 63 16.03 23.51 0.77
N ALA A 64 16.91 23.35 -0.22
CA ALA A 64 16.61 23.65 -1.61
C ALA A 64 15.56 22.70 -2.20
N VAL A 65 15.66 21.38 -1.92
CA VAL A 65 14.64 20.40 -2.33
C VAL A 65 13.29 20.69 -1.68
N PHE A 66 13.26 21.02 -0.39
CA PHE A 66 12.01 21.40 0.27
C PHE A 66 11.44 22.71 -0.29
N ALA A 67 12.30 23.69 -0.60
CA ALA A 67 11.89 24.96 -1.18
C ALA A 67 11.37 24.82 -2.62
N SER A 68 11.81 23.83 -3.40
CA SER A 68 11.27 23.59 -4.75
C SER A 68 9.89 22.95 -4.74
N ARG A 69 9.37 22.50 -3.59
CA ARG A 69 8.00 21.96 -3.48
C ARG A 69 6.95 23.07 -3.48
N SER A 70 5.75 22.74 -3.93
CA SER A 70 4.59 23.64 -3.92
C SER A 70 4.22 24.05 -2.50
N ALA A 71 3.42 25.10 -2.36
CA ALA A 71 2.93 25.53 -1.04
C ALA A 71 2.14 24.40 -0.35
N ALA A 72 1.28 23.67 -1.09
CA ALA A 72 0.53 22.54 -0.56
C ALA A 72 1.46 21.43 -0.03
N CYS A 73 2.45 21.04 -0.83
CA CYS A 73 3.44 20.04 -0.44
C CYS A 73 4.29 20.42 0.77
N ARG A 74 4.53 21.71 0.98
CA ARG A 74 5.26 22.21 2.15
C ARG A 74 4.40 22.26 3.42
N GLU A 75 3.07 22.17 3.31
CA GLU A 75 2.18 22.04 4.46
C GLU A 75 2.13 20.59 4.99
N GLU A 76 2.35 19.61 4.12
CA GLU A 76 2.27 18.18 4.44
C GLU A 76 3.61 17.57 4.89
N ALA A 77 4.73 18.16 4.48
CA ALA A 77 6.07 17.65 4.79
C ALA A 77 6.93 18.67 5.55
N THR A 78 8.02 18.17 6.13
CA THR A 78 9.04 18.97 6.82
C THR A 78 10.38 18.94 6.10
N VAL A 79 11.25 19.91 6.40
CA VAL A 79 12.63 19.94 5.89
C VAL A 79 13.42 18.71 6.38
N GLU A 80 13.16 18.24 7.60
CA GLU A 80 13.79 17.03 8.14
C GLU A 80 13.44 15.77 7.34
N GLU A 81 12.19 15.64 6.88
CA GLU A 81 11.77 14.52 6.01
C GLU A 81 12.41 14.62 4.62
N ALA A 82 12.51 15.83 4.07
CA ALA A 82 13.26 16.06 2.83
C ALA A 82 14.74 15.67 2.99
N ALA A 83 15.36 15.96 4.14
CA ALA A 83 16.74 15.56 4.43
C ALA A 83 16.93 14.05 4.56
N GLU A 84 15.96 13.35 5.17
CA GLU A 84 15.95 11.89 5.25
C GLU A 84 15.84 11.27 3.83
N ALA A 85 14.93 11.78 3.00
CA ALA A 85 14.74 11.32 1.63
C ALA A 85 15.99 11.55 0.76
N VAL A 86 16.52 12.78 0.74
CA VAL A 86 17.73 13.12 -0.03
C VAL A 86 18.94 12.31 0.44
N GLY A 87 19.11 12.15 1.76
CA GLY A 87 20.18 11.34 2.33
C GLY A 87 20.07 9.86 1.94
N LEU A 88 18.86 9.33 1.84
CA LEU A 88 18.60 7.96 1.38
C LEU A 88 18.96 7.80 -0.10
N VAL A 89 18.52 8.72 -0.97
CA VAL A 89 18.84 8.71 -2.41
C VAL A 89 20.35 8.72 -2.61
N GLY A 90 21.06 9.66 -1.96
CA GLY A 90 22.52 9.73 -2.06
C GLY A 90 23.24 8.50 -1.51
N ALA A 91 22.71 7.84 -0.47
CA ALA A 91 23.29 6.63 0.10
C ALA A 91 23.09 5.38 -0.77
N LEU A 92 21.93 5.28 -1.44
CA LEU A 92 21.56 4.12 -2.25
C LEU A 92 22.09 4.23 -3.69
N TYR A 93 21.98 5.41 -4.29
CA TYR A 93 22.16 5.60 -5.74
C TYR A 93 23.35 6.49 -6.08
N GLY A 94 23.83 7.31 -5.13
CA GLY A 94 24.89 8.28 -5.38
C GLY A 94 24.40 9.47 -6.20
N GLU A 95 25.22 9.93 -7.16
CA GLU A 95 24.85 11.00 -8.08
C GLU A 95 23.92 10.46 -9.17
N ILE A 96 22.76 11.08 -9.30
CA ILE A 96 21.74 10.73 -10.29
C ILE A 96 21.67 11.78 -11.41
N SER A 97 21.31 11.34 -12.61
CA SER A 97 21.17 12.21 -13.79
C SER A 97 19.99 11.75 -14.64
N PHE A 98 19.27 12.67 -15.28
CA PHE A 98 18.26 12.29 -16.27
C PHE A 98 18.92 11.71 -17.54
N GLU A 99 18.52 10.51 -17.93
CA GLU A 99 18.75 9.96 -19.27
C GLU A 99 17.77 10.56 -20.28
N THR A 100 16.51 10.69 -19.87
CA THR A 100 15.46 11.33 -20.66
C THR A 100 14.66 12.28 -19.78
N LEU A 101 14.17 13.37 -20.39
CA LEU A 101 13.27 14.33 -19.77
C LEU A 101 12.29 14.81 -20.84
N GLU A 102 11.00 14.61 -20.60
CA GLU A 102 9.91 14.91 -21.53
C GLU A 102 8.80 15.70 -20.82
N VAL A 103 8.47 16.88 -21.35
CA VAL A 103 7.32 17.66 -20.92
C VAL A 103 6.07 17.09 -21.60
N LEU A 104 5.23 16.41 -20.82
CA LEU A 104 4.01 15.75 -21.30
C LEU A 104 2.88 16.77 -21.51
N GLU A 105 2.72 17.69 -20.56
CA GLU A 105 1.70 18.73 -20.56
C GLU A 105 2.29 20.07 -20.11
N PHE A 106 1.84 21.17 -20.73
CA PHE A 106 2.28 22.52 -20.38
C PHE A 106 1.25 23.58 -20.76
N ASP A 107 0.78 24.36 -19.80
CA ASP A 107 -0.15 25.49 -20.05
C ASP A 107 0.38 26.86 -19.58
N GLY A 108 1.62 26.89 -19.04
CA GLY A 108 2.27 28.06 -18.48
C GLY A 108 1.97 28.30 -17.00
N THR A 109 1.01 27.59 -16.41
CA THR A 109 0.70 27.65 -14.97
C THR A 109 0.80 26.29 -14.28
N THR A 110 0.67 25.22 -15.05
CA THR A 110 0.87 23.84 -14.65
C THR A 110 1.65 23.11 -15.75
N ALA A 111 2.33 22.04 -15.35
CA ALA A 111 3.01 21.15 -16.25
C ALA A 111 3.04 19.72 -15.69
N ARG A 112 3.20 18.75 -16.58
CA ARG A 112 3.53 17.35 -16.25
C ARG A 112 4.82 16.98 -16.95
N VAL A 113 5.78 16.45 -16.20
CA VAL A 113 7.11 16.12 -16.72
C VAL A 113 7.50 14.71 -16.34
N ARG A 114 7.91 13.92 -17.32
CA ARG A 114 8.47 12.59 -17.12
C ARG A 114 9.98 12.63 -17.30
N GLY A 115 10.71 12.17 -16.30
CA GLY A 115 12.16 11.97 -16.39
C GLY A 115 12.53 10.53 -16.08
N THR A 116 13.53 9.98 -16.77
CA THR A 116 14.13 8.68 -16.43
C THR A 116 15.59 8.89 -16.06
N THR A 117 16.11 8.10 -15.13
CA THR A 117 17.47 8.19 -14.60
C THR A 117 18.35 7.01 -15.02
N GLY A 118 17.76 5.96 -15.60
CA GLY A 118 18.41 4.68 -15.87
C GLY A 118 18.48 3.76 -14.65
N ILE A 119 17.88 4.17 -13.52
CA ILE A 119 17.84 3.41 -12.27
C ILE A 119 16.43 2.84 -12.12
N GLU A 120 16.30 1.52 -12.29
CA GLU A 120 15.01 0.82 -12.27
C GLU A 120 14.12 1.18 -11.07
N ALA A 121 14.70 1.34 -9.88
CA ALA A 121 13.96 1.68 -8.66
C ALA A 121 13.49 3.15 -8.56
N LEU A 122 14.01 4.05 -9.40
CA LEU A 122 13.56 5.44 -9.51
C LEU A 122 12.71 5.66 -10.77
N ASP A 123 12.88 4.79 -11.76
CA ASP A 123 12.19 4.84 -13.05
C ASP A 123 10.94 3.94 -13.07
N SER A 124 10.69 3.18 -12.00
CA SER A 124 9.59 2.23 -11.91
C SER A 124 8.24 2.94 -11.92
N ASP A 125 7.57 2.84 -13.08
CA ASP A 125 6.17 3.16 -13.35
C ASP A 125 5.26 2.08 -12.69
N ASP A 126 5.23 1.98 -11.35
CA ASP A 126 4.45 0.92 -10.66
C ASP A 126 2.93 1.19 -10.59
N GLY A 127 2.42 2.24 -11.23
CA GLY A 127 1.01 2.65 -11.16
C GLY A 127 0.20 2.80 -12.47
N GLU A 128 0.38 2.10 -13.59
CA GLU A 128 -0.24 2.42 -14.94
C GLU A 128 0.49 3.46 -15.83
N GLU A 129 1.59 3.15 -16.54
CA GLU A 129 2.17 3.94 -17.68
C GLU A 129 1.59 5.37 -18.03
N GLY A 130 2.00 6.50 -17.42
CA GLY A 130 1.24 7.75 -17.68
C GLY A 130 1.60 9.11 -17.05
N GLU A 131 1.72 9.31 -15.73
CA GLU A 131 1.43 10.66 -15.20
C GLU A 131 2.60 11.64 -15.26
N GLY A 132 3.83 11.18 -15.00
CA GLY A 132 4.96 12.09 -14.77
C GLY A 132 4.76 12.96 -13.52
N ALA A 133 5.80 13.64 -13.08
CA ALA A 133 5.75 14.55 -11.94
C ALA A 133 4.93 15.80 -12.29
N ARG A 134 4.08 16.23 -11.37
CA ARG A 134 3.28 17.44 -11.52
C ARG A 134 4.06 18.67 -11.06
N TRP A 135 4.01 19.74 -11.85
CA TRP A 135 4.64 21.02 -11.54
C TRP A 135 3.64 22.16 -11.64
N ILE A 136 3.74 23.14 -10.73
CA ILE A 136 2.88 24.33 -10.72
C ILE A 136 3.71 25.62 -10.68
N TRP A 137 3.23 26.65 -11.36
CA TRP A 137 3.83 27.99 -11.33
C TRP A 137 3.23 28.80 -10.18
N GLU A 138 3.98 28.99 -9.11
CA GLU A 138 3.58 29.79 -7.96
C GLU A 138 4.67 30.78 -7.54
N GLU A 139 4.26 31.98 -7.13
CA GLU A 139 5.16 33.02 -6.63
C GLU A 139 6.32 33.39 -7.59
N GLY A 140 6.15 33.15 -8.89
CA GLY A 140 7.16 33.42 -9.92
C GLY A 140 8.23 32.35 -10.08
N ALA A 141 7.99 31.12 -9.61
CA ALA A 141 8.85 29.96 -9.83
C ALA A 141 8.01 28.70 -10.08
N TRP A 142 8.59 27.74 -10.80
CA TRP A 142 8.03 26.40 -10.91
C TRP A 142 8.32 25.61 -9.64
N ARG A 143 7.31 24.88 -9.17
CA ARG A 143 7.37 24.04 -7.97
C ARG A 143 6.86 22.65 -8.26
N ASP A 144 7.51 21.66 -7.66
CA ASP A 144 7.09 20.26 -7.66
C ASP A 144 5.85 20.11 -6.76
N ASP A 145 4.77 19.59 -7.31
CA ASP A 145 3.46 19.39 -6.68
C ASP A 145 3.14 17.89 -6.49
N SER A 146 4.15 17.02 -6.54
CA SER A 146 3.99 15.55 -6.53
C SER A 146 4.00 14.96 -5.11
N CYS A 147 3.61 15.72 -4.08
CA CYS A 147 3.68 15.30 -2.67
C CYS A 147 2.49 14.47 -2.17
N GLY A 148 1.36 14.49 -2.89
CA GLY A 148 0.09 13.93 -2.44
C GLY A 148 -0.53 12.90 -3.38
N GLU A 149 0.12 12.59 -4.51
CA GLU A 149 -0.43 11.66 -5.52
C GLU A 149 -0.47 10.20 -5.02
N ASP A 150 0.20 9.87 -3.90
CA ASP A 150 0.13 8.55 -3.24
C ASP A 150 -0.74 8.52 -1.97
N SER A 151 -1.25 9.66 -1.49
CA SER A 151 -1.92 9.73 -0.18
C SER A 151 -3.42 10.02 -0.21
N ASP A 152 -4.00 10.36 -1.36
CA ASP A 152 -5.39 10.84 -1.44
C ASP A 152 -6.35 10.00 -2.31
N ASP A 153 -5.92 8.87 -2.88
CA ASP A 153 -6.83 7.87 -3.48
C ASP A 153 -7.03 6.61 -2.59
N GLU A 154 -6.71 6.72 -1.29
CA GLU A 154 -7.48 6.04 -0.23
C GLU A 154 -8.50 7.00 0.42
N ALA A 155 -8.86 8.09 -0.27
CA ALA A 155 -10.10 8.82 0.00
C ALA A 155 -11.19 8.40 -1.01
N GLU A 156 -11.31 7.09 -1.29
CA GLU A 156 -12.63 6.53 -1.57
C GLU A 156 -13.54 6.82 -0.38
N ASP A 157 -14.78 7.22 -0.68
CA ASP A 157 -15.87 7.48 0.25
C ASP A 157 -15.66 6.98 1.69
N ALA A 158 -15.24 7.89 2.59
CA ALA A 158 -15.30 7.70 4.05
C ALA A 158 -16.75 7.64 4.59
N ASP A 159 -17.67 7.06 3.81
CA ASP A 159 -19.04 6.71 4.16
C ASP A 159 -19.44 5.34 3.56
N GLU A 160 -18.49 4.47 3.20
CA GLU A 160 -18.71 3.03 3.27
C GLU A 160 -17.98 2.51 4.50
N ALA A 161 -18.75 2.00 5.46
CA ALA A 161 -18.22 1.50 6.71
C ALA A 161 -17.07 0.54 6.39
N ALA A 162 -15.87 0.85 6.88
CA ALA A 162 -14.94 -0.17 7.33
C ALA A 162 -15.79 -1.09 8.22
N THR A 163 -16.34 -2.13 7.62
CA THR A 163 -17.20 -3.07 8.29
C THR A 163 -16.25 -3.70 9.26
N ALA A 164 -16.39 -3.33 10.54
CA ALA A 164 -15.47 -3.77 11.57
C ALA A 164 -15.25 -5.28 11.37
N PRO A 165 -13.99 -5.74 11.31
CA PRO A 165 -13.70 -7.13 11.00
C PRO A 165 -14.61 -8.02 11.81
N SER A 166 -15.28 -8.96 11.15
CA SER A 166 -16.29 -9.77 11.80
C SER A 166 -15.60 -10.61 12.87
N ASP A 167 -15.86 -10.39 14.17
CA ASP A 167 -15.32 -11.23 15.25
C ASP A 167 -16.04 -12.60 15.31
N LEU A 168 -15.81 -13.47 14.33
CA LEU A 168 -16.49 -14.75 14.25
C LEU A 168 -15.98 -15.69 15.37
N PRO A 169 -16.86 -16.46 16.03
CA PRO A 169 -16.41 -17.54 16.91
C PRO A 169 -15.83 -18.70 16.10
N ALA A 170 -14.93 -19.48 16.72
CA ALA A 170 -14.45 -20.74 16.15
C ALA A 170 -15.63 -21.65 15.69
N GLY A 171 -15.50 -22.21 14.49
CA GLY A 171 -16.50 -23.07 13.85
C GLY A 171 -17.62 -22.32 13.11
N GLU A 172 -17.63 -20.98 13.12
CA GLU A 172 -18.50 -20.19 12.25
C GLU A 172 -17.82 -19.92 10.91
N GLY A 173 -18.51 -20.21 9.81
CA GLY A 173 -17.97 -20.01 8.46
C GLY A 173 -18.25 -18.61 7.92
N TYR A 174 -17.30 -18.07 7.17
CA TYR A 174 -17.45 -16.85 6.39
C TYR A 174 -17.63 -17.19 4.91
N ASP A 175 -18.60 -16.56 4.25
CA ASP A 175 -18.95 -16.79 2.84
C ASP A 175 -18.76 -15.48 2.07
N TRP A 176 -17.95 -15.51 1.01
CA TRP A 176 -17.66 -14.33 0.17
C TRP A 176 -18.78 -14.01 -0.84
N GLY A 177 -19.90 -14.74 -0.82
CA GLY A 177 -21.05 -14.53 -1.70
C GLY A 177 -20.94 -15.19 -3.07
N ASP A 178 -19.77 -15.73 -3.42
CA ASP A 178 -19.50 -16.40 -4.69
C ASP A 178 -19.56 -17.94 -4.61
N GLY A 179 -20.04 -18.46 -3.47
CA GLY A 179 -20.11 -19.89 -3.20
C GLY A 179 -18.82 -20.46 -2.61
N ILE A 180 -17.86 -19.62 -2.25
CA ILE A 180 -16.65 -20.04 -1.54
C ILE A 180 -16.76 -19.61 -0.08
N SER A 181 -16.39 -20.51 0.83
CA SER A 181 -16.36 -20.21 2.26
C SER A 181 -15.14 -20.78 2.97
N LEU A 182 -14.75 -20.08 4.03
CA LEU A 182 -13.67 -20.46 4.94
C LEU A 182 -14.24 -20.55 6.36
N THR A 183 -13.87 -21.59 7.09
CA THR A 183 -14.17 -21.75 8.51
C THR A 183 -12.87 -21.97 9.27
N VAL A 184 -12.62 -21.20 10.33
CA VAL A 184 -11.61 -21.54 11.33
C VAL A 184 -12.27 -22.44 12.37
N ASP A 185 -12.01 -23.74 12.28
CA ASP A 185 -12.64 -24.76 13.13
C ASP A 185 -12.18 -24.65 14.59
N GLY A 186 -10.93 -24.24 14.80
CA GLY A 186 -10.37 -24.00 16.12
C GLY A 186 -8.85 -24.04 16.15
N VAL A 187 -8.30 -24.16 17.35
CA VAL A 187 -6.86 -24.29 17.59
C VAL A 187 -6.56 -25.45 18.53
N THR A 188 -5.48 -26.18 18.23
CA THR A 188 -4.98 -27.27 19.05
C THR A 188 -3.54 -26.99 19.48
N GLU A 189 -3.27 -26.97 20.78
CA GLU A 189 -1.89 -26.87 21.29
C GLU A 189 -1.07 -28.09 20.87
N MET A 190 0.14 -27.85 20.39
CA MET A 190 1.09 -28.89 20.03
C MET A 190 2.05 -29.16 21.20
N PRO A 191 2.31 -30.43 21.55
CA PRO A 191 3.42 -30.74 22.44
C PRO A 191 4.76 -30.35 21.81
N LEU A 192 5.67 -29.75 22.58
CA LEU A 192 7.01 -29.39 22.09
C LEU A 192 7.80 -30.59 21.54
N ASP A 193 7.58 -31.78 22.11
CA ASP A 193 8.19 -33.04 21.67
C ASP A 193 7.53 -33.65 20.43
N SER A 194 6.43 -33.06 19.94
CA SER A 194 5.78 -33.43 18.67
C SER A 194 6.29 -32.62 17.47
N LEU A 195 7.06 -31.56 17.71
CA LEU A 195 7.70 -30.77 16.66
C LEU A 195 8.73 -31.62 15.90
N GLY A 196 8.91 -31.34 14.60
CA GLY A 196 9.93 -32.01 13.79
C GLY A 196 11.33 -31.83 14.38
N GLU A 197 12.28 -32.71 14.02
CA GLU A 197 13.68 -32.63 14.52
C GLU A 197 14.32 -31.26 14.26
N TYR A 198 13.88 -30.57 13.22
CA TYR A 198 14.39 -29.27 12.78
C TYR A 198 13.53 -28.08 13.23
N ASP A 199 12.40 -28.35 13.86
CA ASP A 199 11.51 -27.32 14.38
C ASP A 199 11.84 -27.03 15.84
N SER A 200 12.15 -25.77 16.12
CA SER A 200 12.31 -25.28 17.48
C SER A 200 11.54 -23.99 17.62
N VAL A 201 10.79 -23.85 18.69
CA VAL A 201 10.17 -22.57 19.06
C VAL A 201 11.07 -21.81 20.03
N PRO A 202 11.01 -20.46 20.05
CA PRO A 202 11.70 -19.68 21.08
C PRO A 202 11.27 -20.07 22.49
N ASP A 203 12.17 -19.90 23.46
CA ASP A 203 11.86 -20.14 24.87
C ASP A 203 10.63 -19.33 25.31
N GLY A 204 9.63 -20.01 25.90
CA GLY A 204 8.38 -19.38 26.36
C GLY A 204 7.25 -19.41 25.33
N HIS A 205 7.52 -19.75 24.07
CA HIS A 205 6.48 -19.91 23.07
C HIS A 205 5.71 -21.22 23.26
N THR A 206 4.41 -21.15 23.02
CA THR A 206 3.51 -22.30 22.92
C THR A 206 3.22 -22.55 21.44
N PRO A 207 3.63 -23.70 20.87
CA PRO A 207 3.24 -24.06 19.51
C PRO A 207 1.79 -24.56 19.47
N PHE A 208 1.10 -24.28 18.37
CA PHE A 208 -0.29 -24.69 18.15
C PHE A 208 -0.58 -24.83 16.66
N GLN A 209 -1.66 -25.52 16.31
CA GLN A 209 -2.20 -25.62 14.96
C GLN A 209 -3.54 -24.90 14.89
N VAL A 210 -3.71 -24.07 13.86
CA VAL A 210 -5.02 -23.57 13.42
C VAL A 210 -5.60 -24.62 12.48
N GLU A 211 -6.82 -25.08 12.78
CA GLU A 211 -7.56 -26.01 11.95
C GLU A 211 -8.60 -25.21 11.15
N MET A 212 -8.64 -25.44 9.84
CA MET A 212 -9.55 -24.72 8.96
C MET A 212 -10.18 -25.64 7.90
N THR A 213 -11.36 -25.24 7.44
CA THR A 213 -12.10 -25.90 6.39
C THR A 213 -12.44 -24.91 5.28
N ILE A 214 -12.03 -25.24 4.06
CA ILE A 214 -12.36 -24.49 2.84
C ILE A 214 -13.41 -25.28 2.06
N VAL A 215 -14.49 -24.61 1.65
CA VAL A 215 -15.57 -25.21 0.85
C VAL A 215 -15.72 -24.45 -0.45
N ASN A 216 -15.74 -25.19 -1.56
CA ASN A 216 -16.05 -24.65 -2.88
C ASN A 216 -17.44 -25.14 -3.32
N ASP A 217 -18.50 -24.39 -3.00
CA ASP A 217 -19.85 -24.58 -3.53
C ASP A 217 -20.10 -23.76 -4.82
N GLY A 218 -19.07 -23.09 -5.34
CA GLY A 218 -19.10 -22.34 -6.59
C GLY A 218 -19.08 -23.25 -7.83
N ASP A 219 -19.21 -22.63 -9.01
CA ASP A 219 -19.29 -23.34 -10.30
C ASP A 219 -17.92 -23.57 -10.97
N GLN A 220 -16.83 -23.00 -10.44
CA GLN A 220 -15.47 -23.10 -10.99
C GLN A 220 -14.52 -23.79 -9.99
N PRO A 221 -13.45 -24.47 -10.46
CA PRO A 221 -12.40 -24.93 -9.57
C PRO A 221 -11.74 -23.74 -8.86
N LEU A 222 -11.51 -23.88 -7.56
CA LEU A 222 -10.87 -22.91 -6.68
C LEU A 222 -9.37 -23.23 -6.58
N GLU A 223 -8.49 -22.25 -6.79
CA GLU A 223 -7.07 -22.43 -6.48
C GLU A 223 -6.86 -22.23 -4.97
N LEU A 224 -6.14 -23.15 -4.33
CA LEU A 224 -6.00 -23.16 -2.86
C LEU A 224 -4.94 -22.17 -2.37
N ASP A 225 -4.00 -21.76 -3.24
CA ASP A 225 -3.00 -20.73 -2.96
C ASP A 225 -3.57 -19.31 -2.96
N GLU A 226 -4.85 -19.13 -3.29
CA GLU A 226 -5.59 -17.88 -3.07
C GLU A 226 -5.80 -17.61 -1.58
N PHE A 227 -5.71 -18.60 -0.69
CA PHE A 227 -5.96 -18.43 0.73
C PHE A 227 -4.67 -18.25 1.52
N ALA A 228 -4.71 -17.31 2.47
CA ALA A 228 -3.72 -17.23 3.53
C ALA A 228 -4.42 -16.91 4.85
N ILE A 229 -3.83 -17.30 5.96
CA ILE A 229 -4.25 -16.82 7.27
C ILE A 229 -3.12 -16.10 7.98
N VAL A 230 -3.48 -15.05 8.71
CA VAL A 230 -2.59 -14.34 9.63
C VAL A 230 -3.10 -14.59 11.04
N VAL A 231 -2.21 -14.99 11.93
CA VAL A 231 -2.57 -15.25 13.33
C VAL A 231 -1.89 -14.22 14.22
N GLU A 232 -2.73 -13.43 14.88
CA GLU A 232 -2.32 -12.39 15.81
C GLU A 232 -2.69 -12.78 17.24
N GLY A 233 -1.80 -12.47 18.19
CA GLY A 233 -2.15 -12.56 19.61
C GLY A 233 -3.18 -11.49 19.98
N ALA A 234 -4.35 -11.88 20.51
CA ALA A 234 -5.36 -10.95 21.01
C ALA A 234 -4.90 -10.40 22.37
N THR A 235 -3.94 -9.46 22.37
CA THR A 235 -3.45 -8.87 23.62
C THR A 235 -4.39 -7.77 24.11
N ASN A 236 -4.21 -7.38 25.37
CA ASN A 236 -4.83 -6.20 25.99
C ASN A 236 -4.40 -4.88 25.28
N GLY A 237 -4.78 -4.68 24.01
CA GLY A 237 -4.57 -3.46 23.24
C GLY A 237 -3.34 -3.43 22.31
N GLY A 238 -2.98 -4.54 21.65
CA GLY A 238 -1.96 -4.55 20.60
C GLY A 238 -1.86 -5.86 19.80
N THR A 239 -1.29 -5.78 18.60
CA THR A 239 -1.01 -6.88 17.68
C THR A 239 0.38 -7.46 17.93
N VAL A 240 0.48 -8.79 17.97
CA VAL A 240 1.77 -9.50 17.98
C VAL A 240 1.70 -10.62 16.96
N ASP A 241 2.63 -10.58 16.01
CA ASP A 241 2.77 -11.61 14.97
C ASP A 241 3.18 -12.94 15.59
N SER A 242 2.45 -13.99 15.25
CA SER A 242 2.86 -15.36 15.55
C SER A 242 4.02 -15.80 14.64
N LEU A 243 4.79 -16.80 15.08
CA LEU A 243 5.86 -17.38 14.28
C LEU A 243 5.34 -18.63 13.55
N TYR A 244 5.35 -18.59 12.23
CA TYR A 244 5.02 -19.73 11.36
C TYR A 244 6.05 -20.87 11.51
N LEU A 245 5.57 -22.12 11.57
CA LEU A 245 6.41 -23.32 11.68
C LEU A 245 6.46 -24.04 10.33
N MET A 246 7.67 -24.28 9.80
CA MET A 246 7.89 -24.58 8.38
C MET A 246 7.62 -26.03 7.94
N ASP A 247 7.45 -27.00 8.84
CA ASP A 247 7.27 -28.42 8.48
C ASP A 247 5.80 -28.85 8.28
N GLN A 248 4.97 -27.98 7.69
CA GLN A 248 3.55 -28.27 7.43
C GLN A 248 3.27 -28.58 5.95
N GLU A 249 2.18 -29.31 5.69
CA GLU A 249 1.63 -29.46 4.34
C GLU A 249 1.29 -28.06 3.82
N TYR A 250 1.77 -27.69 2.62
CA TYR A 250 1.38 -26.42 2.01
C TYR A 250 -0.06 -26.49 1.49
N LEU A 251 -0.79 -25.39 1.63
CA LEU A 251 -2.11 -25.24 1.02
C LEU A 251 -1.95 -24.97 -0.48
N GLU A 252 -1.85 -26.05 -1.25
CA GLU A 252 -1.59 -25.99 -2.69
C GLU A 252 -2.59 -26.81 -3.50
N GLY A 253 -2.75 -26.45 -4.77
CA GLY A 253 -3.55 -27.20 -5.74
C GLY A 253 -4.93 -26.61 -5.96
N ARG A 254 -5.87 -27.46 -6.38
CA ARG A 254 -7.20 -27.04 -6.84
C ARG A 254 -8.31 -27.82 -6.16
N LEU A 255 -9.32 -27.12 -5.67
CA LEU A 255 -10.53 -27.70 -5.11
C LEU A 255 -11.66 -27.63 -6.14
N ALA A 256 -12.20 -28.78 -6.52
CA ALA A 256 -13.27 -28.85 -7.52
C ALA A 256 -14.61 -28.32 -6.96
N PRO A 257 -15.56 -27.89 -7.83
CA PRO A 257 -16.92 -27.55 -7.43
C PRO A 257 -17.61 -28.65 -6.62
N GLY A 258 -18.23 -28.27 -5.51
CA GLY A 258 -18.93 -29.12 -4.55
C GLY A 258 -18.03 -29.90 -3.57
N GLU A 259 -16.72 -29.63 -3.56
CA GLU A 259 -15.77 -30.30 -2.67
C GLU A 259 -15.34 -29.40 -1.50
N SER A 260 -14.81 -30.03 -0.45
CA SER A 260 -14.24 -29.36 0.73
C SER A 260 -12.84 -29.88 1.03
N LYS A 261 -11.98 -29.02 1.59
CA LYS A 261 -10.63 -29.38 2.06
C LYS A 261 -10.44 -28.92 3.49
N GLU A 262 -10.10 -29.87 4.36
CA GLU A 262 -9.55 -29.57 5.68
C GLU A 262 -8.05 -29.27 5.54
N HIS A 263 -7.59 -28.25 6.25
CA HIS A 263 -6.20 -27.81 6.27
C HIS A 263 -5.77 -27.42 7.69
N ARG A 264 -4.45 -27.47 7.94
CA ARG A 264 -3.87 -27.12 9.22
C ARG A 264 -2.60 -26.32 9.00
N GLU A 265 -2.50 -25.18 9.67
CA GLU A 265 -1.28 -24.37 9.71
C GLU A 265 -0.76 -24.28 11.13
N ALA A 266 0.57 -24.33 11.28
CA ALA A 266 1.22 -24.39 12.58
C ALA A 266 1.95 -23.08 12.90
N TYR A 267 1.76 -22.60 14.12
CA TYR A 267 2.29 -21.36 14.62
C TYR A 267 2.85 -21.52 16.03
N SER A 268 3.53 -20.49 16.52
CA SER A 268 3.86 -20.38 17.94
C SER A 268 3.80 -18.93 18.42
N ILE A 269 3.41 -18.74 19.69
CA ILE A 269 3.34 -17.43 20.33
C ILE A 269 3.77 -17.52 21.81
N ASP A 270 4.37 -16.47 22.36
CA ASP A 270 4.63 -16.36 23.81
C ASP A 270 3.31 -16.14 24.57
N THR A 271 2.66 -17.24 24.96
CA THR A 271 1.38 -17.18 25.67
C THR A 271 1.50 -16.62 27.08
N ALA A 272 2.70 -16.62 27.67
CA ALA A 272 2.94 -16.02 28.97
C ALA A 272 2.95 -14.48 28.89
N ALA A 273 3.48 -13.92 27.80
CA ALA A 273 3.51 -12.49 27.55
C ALA A 273 2.21 -11.95 26.94
N HIS A 274 1.56 -12.73 26.07
CA HIS A 274 0.48 -12.25 25.19
C HIS A 274 -0.90 -12.84 25.49
N GLY A 275 -1.00 -13.84 26.37
CA GLY A 275 -2.25 -14.54 26.62
C GLY A 275 -2.47 -15.69 25.64
N ARG A 276 -3.66 -16.31 25.72
CA ARG A 276 -4.01 -17.50 24.92
C ARG A 276 -5.14 -17.27 23.93
N ASP A 277 -5.73 -16.07 23.95
CA ASP A 277 -6.73 -15.66 22.99
C ASP A 277 -6.02 -15.15 21.74
N LEU A 278 -6.53 -15.54 20.58
CA LEU A 278 -5.98 -15.25 19.27
C LEU A 278 -7.06 -14.63 18.39
N VAL A 279 -6.62 -13.78 17.47
CA VAL A 279 -7.39 -13.38 16.30
C VAL A 279 -6.75 -14.06 15.09
N VAL A 280 -7.56 -14.79 14.33
CA VAL A 280 -7.15 -15.38 13.05
C VAL A 280 -7.80 -14.55 11.95
N GLU A 281 -7.03 -13.97 11.05
CA GLU A 281 -7.52 -13.23 9.91
C GLU A 281 -7.44 -14.11 8.66
N GLY A 282 -8.55 -14.23 7.92
CA GLY A 282 -8.60 -15.00 6.68
C GLY A 282 -8.49 -14.09 5.46
N TRP A 283 -7.47 -14.32 4.66
CA TRP A 283 -7.22 -13.61 3.42
C TRP A 283 -7.57 -14.50 2.24
N ARG A 284 -8.22 -13.92 1.24
CA ARG A 284 -8.44 -14.53 -0.06
C ARG A 284 -8.01 -13.57 -1.15
N TYR A 285 -6.97 -13.93 -1.89
CA TYR A 285 -6.42 -13.15 -2.99
C TYR A 285 -7.19 -13.45 -4.27
N THR A 286 -8.15 -12.59 -4.61
CA THR A 286 -8.87 -12.63 -5.90
C THR A 286 -8.45 -11.48 -6.81
N ASP A 287 -8.70 -11.60 -8.11
CA ASP A 287 -8.46 -10.52 -9.09
C ASP A 287 -9.29 -9.26 -8.79
N GLU A 288 -10.43 -9.42 -8.12
CA GLU A 288 -11.18 -8.32 -7.55
C GLU A 288 -10.56 -8.00 -6.18
N LEU A 289 -10.03 -6.79 -6.02
CA LEU A 289 -9.47 -6.24 -4.77
C LEU A 289 -10.58 -5.99 -3.73
N GLY A 290 -11.37 -7.02 -3.41
CA GLY A 290 -12.38 -6.98 -2.35
C GLY A 290 -11.71 -7.09 -0.98
N SER A 291 -11.93 -6.07 -0.15
CA SER A 291 -11.30 -5.84 1.16
C SER A 291 -11.90 -6.65 2.33
N ASP A 292 -12.71 -7.66 2.04
CA ASP A 292 -13.40 -8.42 3.09
C ASP A 292 -12.48 -9.48 3.69
N THR A 293 -11.79 -9.08 4.77
CA THR A 293 -10.91 -9.92 5.58
C THR A 293 -11.65 -10.36 6.85
N PRO A 294 -12.37 -11.50 6.86
CA PRO A 294 -13.00 -12.00 8.07
C PRO A 294 -11.99 -12.34 9.16
N THR A 295 -12.41 -12.18 10.41
CA THR A 295 -11.61 -12.55 11.57
C THR A 295 -12.30 -13.62 12.41
N TRP A 296 -11.52 -14.41 13.14
CA TRP A 296 -12.03 -15.39 14.10
C TRP A 296 -11.34 -15.22 15.44
N VAL A 297 -12.12 -15.23 16.52
CA VAL A 297 -11.61 -15.24 17.89
C VAL A 297 -11.56 -16.67 18.39
N VAL A 298 -10.35 -17.14 18.67
CA VAL A 298 -10.09 -18.51 19.14
C VAL A 298 -9.19 -18.52 20.37
N THR A 299 -9.23 -19.58 21.18
CA THR A 299 -8.41 -19.69 22.39
C THR A 299 -7.60 -20.98 22.36
N ILE A 300 -6.29 -20.88 22.58
CA ILE A 300 -5.42 -22.06 22.72
C ILE A 300 -5.81 -22.80 24.03
N PRO A 301 -6.23 -24.07 23.96
CA PRO A 301 -6.87 -24.80 25.07
C PRO A 301 -5.97 -25.05 26.28
#